data_AF-A0A925UGW0-F1
#
_entry.id   AF-A0A925UGW0-F1
#
_cell.length_a   1.000
_cell.length_b   1.000
_cell.length_c   1.000
_cell.angle_alpha   90.00
_cell.angle_beta   90.00
_cell.angle_gamma   90.00
#
_symmetry.space_group_name_H-M   'P 1'
#
loop_
_entity.id
_entity.type
_entity.pdbx_description
1 polymer ?
#
loop_
_entity_poly.entity_id
_entity_poly.type
_entity_poly.pdbx_seq_one_letter_code
_entity_poly.pdbx_strand_id
1 'polypeptide(L)'
;AAMLDAAPEAPTPLEKEVQRIGRTLGIAVVAISVVVVGTVLLISDIRNAADVIEVLLLGVSLAVAAVPEGLPAILSVVLALGVQRMARQNAIVKKLSSVETLGSASVICSDKTGTLTRSEMTIERVMTASGSSRITGTGYAPEGRVEHQGDALTGGPVHQEHVAMLSGGSLAGNAELRREPDGEWRIEGDPTEAAFLVAERKFGITERRKRRFERLGEVPFTSERKMMSTIELDHENDDAAVVITKGAPDVLLGRCTRVRVGMETAPLDAALRGRILADVDTLSDAALRTLAVAYRPLAADEDRAAAESLEHDLIYVGTVGMIDPPRPEAAVAIREARRAGIRVIMITGDHPRTAARIAADLGIVPAGSIARTGLELDAMDEAAFRDAVRTTSVYARVAPSHKLRIVAALQAEGDVVAMTGDGVNDAPALKAADIGIAMGVTGTEVTKQASKMILADDNFATIVVAVREGRAIFESIRKFLRYLLSSNMGEVLTVFFGVVGAGVIGLGGADGAVVLPLLATQILWINLVTDSGPALAMGVDPPNGDVMARKPRQRDARVIDARMWSGVIQIGAVMALATLL
;
A
#
# COMPACT_ATOMS: atom_id res chain seq x y z
N ALA A 1 -15.31 11.89 15.65
CA ALA A 1 -15.98 12.81 14.71
C ALA A 1 -15.18 14.10 14.51
N ALA A 2 -14.92 14.90 15.56
CA ALA A 2 -14.29 16.22 15.42
C ALA A 2 -12.87 16.26 14.79
N MET A 3 -12.02 15.23 14.97
CA MET A 3 -10.69 15.20 14.35
C MET A 3 -10.70 14.91 12.84
N LEU A 4 -11.78 14.35 12.30
CA LEU A 4 -11.88 14.06 10.87
C LEU A 4 -12.30 15.29 10.08
N ASP A 5 -13.16 16.17 10.62
CA ASP A 5 -13.73 17.29 9.86
C ASP A 5 -12.88 18.58 9.83
N ALA A 6 -11.73 18.60 10.52
CA ALA A 6 -11.02 19.85 10.80
C ALA A 6 -9.92 20.27 9.79
N ALA A 7 -9.60 19.48 8.77
CA ALA A 7 -8.53 19.80 7.83
C ALA A 7 -9.07 20.02 6.40
N PRO A 8 -9.10 21.26 5.87
CA PRO A 8 -9.38 21.50 4.46
C PRO A 8 -8.30 20.82 3.61
N GLU A 9 -8.72 20.15 2.53
CA GLU A 9 -7.79 19.48 1.64
C GLU A 9 -6.93 20.51 0.88
N ALA A 10 -5.61 20.35 0.98
CA ALA A 10 -4.69 21.17 0.22
C ALA A 10 -4.76 20.79 -1.29
N PRO A 11 -4.70 21.78 -2.20
CA PRO A 11 -4.69 21.51 -3.64
C PRO A 11 -3.43 20.73 -4.03
N THR A 12 -3.56 19.89 -5.05
CA THR A 12 -2.46 19.04 -5.52
C THR A 12 -1.33 19.87 -6.16
N PRO A 13 -0.10 19.32 -6.26
CA PRO A 13 0.98 20.02 -6.95
C PRO A 13 0.61 20.42 -8.39
N LEU A 14 -0.08 19.54 -9.14
CA LEU A 14 -0.57 19.86 -10.48
C LEU A 14 -1.61 20.99 -10.47
N GLU A 15 -2.60 20.96 -9.57
CA GLU A 15 -3.61 22.02 -9.46
C GLU A 15 -2.95 23.38 -9.17
N LYS A 16 -1.98 23.40 -8.24
CA LYS A 16 -1.19 24.61 -7.93
C LYS A 16 -0.36 25.10 -9.11
N GLU A 17 0.15 24.20 -9.95
CA GLU A 17 0.90 24.56 -11.16
C GLU A 17 -0.03 25.06 -12.26
N VAL A 18 -1.16 24.42 -12.52
CA VAL A 18 -2.16 24.89 -13.50
C VAL A 18 -2.65 26.30 -13.15
N GLN A 19 -2.94 26.57 -11.87
CA GLN A 19 -3.31 27.91 -11.41
C GLN A 19 -2.19 28.93 -11.62
N ARG A 20 -0.94 28.56 -11.34
CA ARG A 20 0.23 29.43 -11.57
C ARG A 20 0.46 29.71 -13.05
N ILE A 21 0.31 28.70 -13.92
CA ILE A 21 0.39 28.85 -15.37
C ILE A 21 -0.70 29.81 -15.84
N GLY A 22 -1.96 29.58 -15.44
CA GLY A 22 -3.08 30.45 -15.79
C GLY A 22 -2.84 31.90 -15.35
N ARG A 23 -2.32 32.13 -14.14
CA ARG A 23 -1.97 33.48 -13.67
C ARG A 23 -0.82 34.11 -14.48
N THR A 24 0.22 33.34 -14.80
CA THR A 24 1.38 33.84 -15.54
C THR A 24 1.01 34.19 -16.98
N LEU A 25 0.25 33.32 -17.64
CA LEU A 25 -0.31 33.58 -18.97
C LEU A 25 -1.24 34.78 -18.93
N GLY A 26 -2.15 34.87 -17.95
CA GLY A 26 -3.07 36.01 -17.83
C GLY A 26 -2.35 37.35 -17.68
N ILE A 27 -1.26 37.41 -16.89
CA ILE A 27 -0.43 38.62 -16.78
C ILE A 27 0.26 38.93 -18.12
N ALA A 28 0.82 37.91 -18.78
CA ALA A 28 1.47 38.07 -20.08
C ALA A 28 0.50 38.60 -21.14
N VAL A 29 -0.73 38.07 -21.19
CA VAL A 29 -1.80 38.53 -22.08
C VAL A 29 -2.08 39.99 -21.88
N VAL A 30 -2.36 40.42 -20.64
CA VAL A 30 -2.67 41.82 -20.36
C VAL A 30 -1.52 42.73 -20.80
N ALA A 31 -0.28 42.34 -20.53
CA ALA A 31 0.89 43.10 -20.96
C ALA A 31 0.99 43.20 -22.49
N ILE A 32 0.83 42.09 -23.20
CA ILE A 32 0.91 42.05 -24.68
C ILE A 32 -0.28 42.83 -25.28
N SER A 33 -1.50 42.67 -24.76
CA SER A 33 -2.67 43.43 -25.20
C SER A 33 -2.48 44.93 -25.04
N VAL A 34 -1.91 45.40 -23.92
CA VAL A 34 -1.61 46.83 -23.73
C VAL A 34 -0.60 47.33 -24.76
N VAL A 35 0.46 46.58 -25.02
CA VAL A 35 1.48 46.95 -26.02
C VAL A 35 0.86 47.01 -27.42
N VAL A 36 0.07 46.01 -27.78
CA VAL A 36 -0.55 45.90 -29.10
C VAL A 36 -1.59 46.99 -29.30
N VAL A 37 -2.52 47.17 -28.36
CA VAL A 37 -3.50 48.26 -28.40
C VAL A 37 -2.79 49.61 -28.46
N GLY A 38 -1.79 49.84 -27.61
CA GLY A 38 -1.00 51.08 -27.65
C GLY A 38 -0.31 51.32 -28.99
N THR A 39 0.21 50.27 -29.63
CA THR A 39 0.84 50.36 -30.96
C THR A 39 -0.18 50.72 -32.03
N VAL A 40 -1.35 50.08 -32.02
CA VAL A 40 -2.43 50.38 -32.97
C VAL A 40 -2.95 51.81 -32.77
N LEU A 41 -3.14 52.27 -31.52
CA LEU A 41 -3.53 53.65 -31.22
C LEU A 41 -2.51 54.70 -31.71
N LEU A 42 -1.22 54.33 -31.83
CA LEU A 42 -0.16 55.23 -32.29
C LEU A 42 -0.01 55.26 -33.82
N ILE A 43 -0.33 54.17 -34.51
CA ILE A 43 -0.12 54.01 -35.96
C ILE A 43 -1.42 54.23 -36.75
N SER A 44 -2.57 53.87 -36.19
CA SER A 44 -3.86 53.95 -36.87
C SER A 44 -4.59 55.26 -36.57
N ASP A 45 -5.19 55.84 -37.62
CA ASP A 45 -5.90 57.11 -37.55
C ASP A 45 -7.37 56.85 -37.17
N ILE A 46 -7.67 56.89 -35.87
CA ILE A 46 -9.00 56.52 -35.32
C ILE A 46 -9.99 57.66 -35.59
N ARG A 47 -10.92 57.43 -36.52
CA ARG A 47 -11.85 58.47 -36.99
C ARG A 47 -13.30 58.16 -36.64
N ASN A 48 -13.64 56.90 -36.39
CA ASN A 48 -15.02 56.49 -36.11
C ASN A 48 -15.10 55.38 -35.04
N ALA A 49 -16.33 55.02 -34.63
CA ALA A 49 -16.57 53.98 -33.62
C ALA A 49 -16.22 52.55 -34.11
N ALA A 50 -16.20 52.31 -35.42
CA ALA A 50 -15.82 51.01 -35.99
C ALA A 50 -14.32 50.73 -35.80
N ASP A 51 -13.47 51.75 -35.95
CA ASP A 51 -12.02 51.63 -35.74
C ASP A 51 -11.71 51.23 -34.28
N VAL A 52 -12.47 51.77 -33.31
CA VAL A 52 -12.36 51.39 -31.89
C VAL A 52 -12.80 49.95 -31.64
N ILE A 53 -13.86 49.50 -32.33
CA ILE A 53 -14.33 48.11 -32.24
C ILE A 53 -13.26 47.14 -32.77
N GLU A 54 -12.55 47.50 -33.84
CA GLU A 54 -11.48 46.68 -34.41
C GLU A 54 -10.31 46.49 -33.42
N VAL A 55 -9.88 47.58 -32.76
CA VAL A 55 -8.85 47.52 -31.70
C VAL A 55 -9.29 46.64 -30.53
N LEU A 56 -10.56 46.71 -30.13
CA LEU A 56 -11.12 45.86 -29.08
C LEU A 56 -11.16 44.39 -29.51
N LEU A 57 -11.59 44.08 -30.74
CA LEU A 57 -11.60 42.72 -31.29
C LEU A 57 -10.20 42.13 -31.37
N LEU A 58 -9.19 42.95 -31.63
CA LEU A 58 -7.78 42.55 -31.66
C LEU A 58 -7.27 42.21 -30.25
N GLY A 59 -7.64 43.02 -29.24
CA GLY A 59 -7.43 42.70 -27.83
C GLY A 59 -8.10 41.39 -27.40
N VAL A 60 -9.34 41.15 -27.83
CA VAL A 60 -10.07 39.89 -27.58
C VAL A 60 -9.40 38.71 -28.27
N SER A 61 -8.98 38.84 -29.53
CA SER A 61 -8.32 37.76 -30.28
C SER A 61 -7.02 37.33 -29.61
N LEU A 62 -6.23 38.29 -29.13
CA LEU A 62 -5.00 38.02 -28.39
C LEU A 62 -5.26 37.38 -27.02
N ALA A 63 -6.34 37.78 -26.34
CA ALA A 63 -6.74 37.17 -25.08
C ALA A 63 -7.16 35.71 -25.27
N VAL A 64 -7.89 35.39 -26.33
CA VAL A 64 -8.28 34.02 -26.71
C VAL A 64 -7.04 33.18 -27.07
N ALA A 65 -6.11 33.70 -27.88
CA ALA A 65 -4.89 32.98 -28.29
C ALA A 65 -4.03 32.45 -27.12
N ALA A 66 -4.01 33.17 -26.02
CA ALA A 66 -3.11 32.88 -24.92
C ALA A 66 -3.71 31.99 -23.82
N VAL A 67 -5.02 31.78 -23.83
CA VAL A 67 -5.69 30.89 -22.88
C VAL A 67 -5.78 29.50 -23.52
N PRO A 68 -5.24 28.45 -22.91
CA PRO A 68 -5.37 27.10 -23.46
C PRO A 68 -6.73 26.51 -23.04
N GLU A 69 -7.81 26.82 -23.77
CA GLU A 69 -9.18 26.45 -23.35
C GLU A 69 -9.43 24.94 -23.34
N GLY A 70 -8.76 24.19 -24.22
CA GLY A 70 -8.85 22.74 -24.27
C GLY A 70 -8.18 22.02 -23.09
N LEU A 71 -7.27 22.70 -22.37
CA LEU A 71 -6.41 22.07 -21.36
C LEU A 71 -7.18 21.38 -20.22
N PRO A 72 -8.17 22.01 -19.55
CA PRO A 72 -8.91 21.35 -18.47
C PRO A 72 -9.67 20.10 -18.94
N ALA A 73 -10.23 20.14 -20.16
CA ALA A 73 -10.96 19.02 -20.73
C ALA A 73 -10.02 17.84 -21.04
N ILE A 74 -8.91 18.11 -21.73
CA ILE A 74 -7.91 17.10 -22.09
C ILE A 74 -7.32 16.47 -20.83
N LEU A 75 -6.94 17.29 -19.84
CA LEU A 75 -6.42 16.80 -18.57
C LEU A 75 -7.41 15.86 -17.87
N SER A 76 -8.70 16.23 -17.83
CA SER A 76 -9.74 15.41 -17.20
C SER A 76 -9.90 14.06 -17.90
N VAL A 77 -9.90 14.04 -19.24
CA VAL A 77 -10.00 12.80 -20.03
C VAL A 77 -8.79 11.90 -19.82
N VAL A 78 -7.57 12.46 -19.88
CA VAL A 78 -6.33 11.67 -19.69
C VAL A 78 -6.24 11.09 -18.28
N LEU A 79 -6.58 11.88 -17.25
CA LEU A 79 -6.65 11.38 -15.87
C LEU A 79 -7.71 10.29 -15.73
N ALA A 80 -8.89 10.44 -16.33
CA ALA A 80 -9.96 9.44 -16.27
C ALA A 80 -9.54 8.12 -16.92
N LEU A 81 -8.90 8.16 -18.09
CA LEU A 81 -8.35 6.97 -18.75
C LEU A 81 -7.27 6.30 -17.89
N GLY A 82 -6.41 7.10 -17.26
CA GLY A 82 -5.40 6.62 -16.32
C GLY A 82 -5.99 5.91 -15.11
N VAL A 83 -6.99 6.51 -14.47
CA VAL A 83 -7.72 5.89 -13.35
C VAL A 83 -8.44 4.62 -13.79
N GLN A 84 -8.99 4.56 -15.00
CA GLN A 84 -9.58 3.34 -15.53
C GLN A 84 -8.53 2.21 -15.69
N ARG A 85 -7.30 2.53 -16.11
CA ARG A 85 -6.18 1.56 -16.17
C ARG A 85 -5.76 1.09 -14.78
N MET A 86 -5.70 1.99 -13.80
CA MET A 86 -5.41 1.64 -12.40
C MET A 86 -6.50 0.72 -11.80
N ALA A 87 -7.77 1.04 -12.03
CA ALA A 87 -8.90 0.26 -11.51
C ALA A 87 -8.92 -1.17 -12.07
N ARG A 88 -8.52 -1.36 -13.34
CA ARG A 88 -8.32 -2.71 -13.92
C ARG A 88 -7.19 -3.51 -13.28
N GLN A 89 -6.31 -2.84 -12.54
CA GLN A 89 -5.22 -3.43 -11.76
C GLN A 89 -5.50 -3.27 -10.25
N ASN A 90 -6.77 -3.32 -9.84
CA ASN A 90 -7.22 -3.29 -8.44
C ASN A 90 -6.94 -1.98 -7.67
N ALA A 91 -6.42 -0.92 -8.30
CA ALA A 91 -6.19 0.38 -7.66
C ALA A 91 -7.34 1.35 -7.99
N ILE A 92 -8.29 1.50 -7.07
CA ILE A 92 -9.46 2.36 -7.23
C ILE A 92 -9.15 3.76 -6.70
N VAL A 93 -8.98 4.73 -7.59
CA VAL A 93 -8.71 6.12 -7.21
C VAL A 93 -10.01 6.91 -7.05
N LYS A 94 -10.23 7.52 -5.88
CA LYS A 94 -11.43 8.32 -5.59
C LYS A 94 -11.35 9.75 -6.11
N LYS A 95 -10.13 10.29 -6.24
CA LYS A 95 -9.87 11.66 -6.68
C LYS A 95 -8.86 11.66 -7.81
N LEU A 96 -9.28 12.07 -9.01
CA LEU A 96 -8.44 12.07 -10.21
C LEU A 96 -7.09 12.80 -9.99
N SER A 97 -7.11 13.92 -9.26
CA SER A 97 -5.90 14.69 -8.98
C SER A 97 -4.89 13.98 -8.05
N SER A 98 -5.31 12.93 -7.34
CA SER A 98 -4.42 12.11 -6.50
C SER A 98 -3.49 11.20 -7.30
N VAL A 99 -3.80 10.91 -8.56
CA VAL A 99 -2.96 10.09 -9.45
C VAL A 99 -1.56 10.68 -9.60
N GLU A 100 -1.48 12.00 -9.77
CA GLU A 100 -0.22 12.72 -9.93
C GLU A 100 0.63 12.65 -8.65
N THR A 101 0.00 12.95 -7.51
CA THR A 101 0.64 12.88 -6.20
C THR A 101 1.18 11.47 -5.91
N LEU A 102 0.43 10.42 -6.26
CA LEU A 102 0.87 9.04 -6.12
C LEU A 102 2.12 8.75 -6.96
N GLY A 103 2.20 9.25 -8.21
CA GLY A 103 3.39 9.13 -9.05
C GLY A 103 4.64 9.79 -8.44
N SER A 104 4.45 10.82 -7.61
CA SER A 104 5.52 11.52 -6.89
C SER A 104 5.83 10.98 -5.50
N ALA A 105 5.17 9.91 -5.04
CA ALA A 105 5.40 9.33 -3.72
C ALA A 105 6.89 8.99 -3.52
N SER A 106 7.50 9.54 -2.47
CA SER A 106 8.88 9.26 -2.06
C SER A 106 8.95 8.30 -0.89
N VAL A 107 7.87 8.19 -0.11
CA VAL A 107 7.76 7.28 1.03
C VAL A 107 6.42 6.55 0.99
N ILE A 108 6.45 5.24 1.22
CA ILE A 108 5.25 4.42 1.44
C ILE A 108 5.30 3.89 2.86
N CYS A 109 4.41 4.40 3.71
CA CYS A 109 4.13 3.86 5.03
C CYS A 109 3.06 2.78 4.90
N SER A 110 3.40 1.53 5.21
CA SER A 110 2.48 0.40 5.09
C SER A 110 2.21 -0.21 6.46
N ASP A 111 0.94 -0.53 6.72
CA ASP A 111 0.63 -1.52 7.75
C ASP A 111 1.16 -2.90 7.32
N LYS A 112 1.43 -3.75 8.31
CA LYS A 112 1.95 -5.10 8.10
C LYS A 112 0.80 -6.06 7.78
N THR A 113 -0.16 -6.18 8.69
CA THR A 113 -1.20 -7.23 8.63
C THR A 113 -2.12 -6.98 7.44
N GLY A 114 -2.40 -8.00 6.65
CA GLY A 114 -3.30 -7.94 5.50
C GLY A 114 -2.70 -7.27 4.25
N THR A 115 -1.80 -6.30 4.42
CA THR A 115 -1.16 -5.56 3.30
C THR A 115 0.17 -6.19 2.85
N LEU A 116 1.13 -6.35 3.77
CA LEU A 116 2.45 -6.93 3.50
C LEU A 116 2.46 -8.44 3.74
N THR A 117 1.59 -8.90 4.63
CA THR A 117 1.38 -10.30 4.96
C THR A 117 0.01 -10.75 4.47
N ARG A 118 -0.23 -12.06 4.47
CA ARG A 118 -1.50 -12.62 4.03
C ARG A 118 -2.62 -12.49 5.07
N SER A 119 -2.30 -12.18 6.33
CA SER A 119 -3.22 -12.30 7.46
C SER A 119 -3.75 -13.74 7.62
N GLU A 120 -2.94 -14.72 7.22
CA GLU A 120 -3.27 -16.15 7.24
C GLU A 120 -2.26 -16.87 8.14
N MET A 121 -2.56 -16.94 9.44
CA MET A 121 -1.66 -17.53 10.43
C MET A 121 -1.29 -18.95 10.02
N THR A 122 0.01 -19.23 9.91
CA THR A 122 0.54 -20.48 9.38
C THR A 122 1.58 -21.05 10.34
N ILE A 123 1.47 -22.34 10.69
CA ILE A 123 2.52 -23.05 11.42
C ILE A 123 3.72 -23.23 10.49
N GLU A 124 4.88 -22.70 10.87
CA GLU A 124 6.12 -22.82 10.11
C GLU A 124 7.03 -23.90 10.69
N ARG A 125 7.09 -24.01 12.03
CA ARG A 125 7.96 -24.95 12.72
C ARG A 125 7.23 -25.71 13.80
N VAL A 126 7.65 -26.95 14.03
CA VAL A 126 7.19 -27.80 15.12
C VAL A 126 8.42 -28.35 15.83
N MET A 127 8.45 -28.26 17.16
CA MET A 127 9.50 -28.77 18.02
C MET A 127 8.91 -29.75 19.02
N THR A 128 9.42 -30.98 19.00
CA THR A 128 9.01 -32.09 19.87
C THR A 128 10.24 -32.67 20.56
N ALA A 129 10.05 -33.57 21.54
CA ALA A 129 11.16 -34.12 22.30
C ALA A 129 12.18 -34.88 21.44
N SER A 130 11.74 -35.48 20.33
CA SER A 130 12.60 -36.21 19.39
C SER A 130 13.20 -35.35 18.27
N GLY A 131 12.76 -34.10 18.07
CA GLY A 131 13.36 -33.21 17.08
C GLY A 131 12.44 -32.10 16.56
N SER A 132 12.94 -31.38 15.55
CA SER A 132 12.22 -30.27 14.92
C SER A 132 11.87 -30.57 13.47
N SER A 133 10.74 -30.05 13.00
CA SER A 133 10.34 -30.10 11.59
C SER A 133 9.88 -28.73 11.09
N ARG A 134 9.89 -28.57 9.77
CA ARG A 134 9.35 -27.39 9.07
C ARG A 134 8.10 -27.78 8.30
N ILE A 135 7.07 -26.96 8.37
CA ILE A 135 5.87 -27.11 7.53
C ILE A 135 5.96 -26.11 6.40
N THR A 136 5.84 -26.61 5.16
CA THR A 136 5.89 -25.79 3.95
C THR A 136 4.49 -25.36 3.49
N GLY A 137 4.46 -24.40 2.56
CA GLY A 137 3.23 -23.80 2.05
C GLY A 137 2.66 -22.74 2.98
N THR A 138 2.03 -21.73 2.41
CA THR A 138 1.49 -20.57 3.13
C THR A 138 0.00 -20.44 2.90
N GLY A 139 -0.71 -19.92 3.89
CA GLY A 139 -2.13 -19.65 3.79
C GLY A 139 -3.03 -20.81 4.18
N TYR A 140 -4.33 -20.66 3.94
CA TYR A 140 -5.34 -21.63 4.38
C TYR A 140 -5.52 -22.83 3.44
N ALA A 141 -5.00 -22.75 2.21
CA ALA A 141 -4.93 -23.90 1.34
C ALA A 141 -4.01 -24.97 1.97
N PRO A 142 -4.46 -26.23 2.12
CA PRO A 142 -3.67 -27.30 2.73
C PRO A 142 -2.64 -27.86 1.72
N GLU A 143 -1.89 -26.98 1.08
CA GLU A 143 -0.82 -27.30 0.14
C GLU A 143 0.53 -27.15 0.84
N GLY A 144 1.37 -28.18 0.72
CA GLY A 144 2.66 -28.25 1.38
C GLY A 144 2.90 -29.61 2.00
N ARG A 145 4.04 -29.73 2.68
CA ARG A 145 4.51 -30.96 3.34
C ARG A 145 5.26 -30.62 4.62
N VAL A 146 5.29 -31.59 5.53
CA VAL A 146 6.09 -31.54 6.76
C VAL A 146 7.46 -32.16 6.46
N GLU A 147 8.52 -31.39 6.67
CA GLU A 147 9.90 -31.77 6.38
C GLU A 147 10.71 -31.88 7.67
N HIS A 148 11.42 -32.99 7.85
CA HIS A 148 12.39 -33.21 8.92
C HIS A 148 13.76 -33.43 8.29
N GLN A 149 14.76 -32.64 8.69
CA GLN A 149 16.12 -32.69 8.12
C GLN A 149 16.19 -32.53 6.58
N GLY A 150 15.17 -31.89 5.98
CA GLY A 150 15.09 -31.65 4.52
C GLY A 150 14.27 -32.69 3.75
N ASP A 151 13.92 -33.81 4.37
CA ASP A 151 13.11 -34.87 3.76
C ASP A 151 11.68 -34.88 4.29
N ALA A 152 10.75 -35.43 3.50
CA ALA A 152 9.36 -35.57 3.91
C ALA A 152 9.24 -36.48 5.15
N LEU A 153 8.57 -36.00 6.20
CA LEU A 153 8.39 -36.74 7.44
C LEU A 153 7.30 -37.81 7.25
N THR A 154 7.72 -39.06 7.09
CA THR A 154 6.82 -40.21 6.80
C THR A 154 6.75 -41.25 7.92
N GLY A 155 7.65 -41.20 8.91
CA GLY A 155 7.69 -42.19 9.98
C GLY A 155 8.67 -41.85 11.11
N GLY A 156 8.77 -42.77 12.07
CA GLY A 156 9.64 -42.65 13.25
C GLY A 156 9.04 -41.84 14.42
N PRO A 157 9.82 -41.65 15.50
CA PRO A 157 9.36 -40.96 16.72
C PRO A 157 8.88 -39.53 16.46
N VAL A 158 9.59 -38.77 15.63
CA VAL A 158 9.22 -37.40 15.25
C VAL A 158 7.85 -37.39 14.56
N HIS A 159 7.59 -38.31 13.62
CA HIS A 159 6.29 -38.42 12.97
C HIS A 159 5.17 -38.71 13.98
N GLN A 160 5.38 -39.67 14.88
CA GLN A 160 4.39 -40.03 15.91
C GLN A 160 4.07 -38.85 16.84
N GLU A 161 5.06 -38.06 17.22
CA GLU A 161 4.87 -36.85 18.02
C GLU A 161 4.15 -35.75 17.22
N HIS A 162 4.42 -35.61 15.91
CA HIS A 162 3.72 -34.66 15.04
C HIS A 162 2.24 -35.00 14.86
N VAL A 163 1.90 -36.29 14.79
CA VAL A 163 0.50 -36.73 14.80
C VAL A 163 -0.20 -36.22 16.06
N ALA A 164 0.38 -36.47 17.23
CA ALA A 164 -0.19 -36.02 18.50
C ALA A 164 -0.24 -34.48 18.60
N MET A 165 0.80 -33.78 18.14
CA MET A 165 0.91 -32.32 18.21
C MET A 165 -0.16 -31.63 17.37
N LEU A 166 -0.27 -32.02 16.10
CA LEU A 166 -1.18 -31.38 15.16
C LEU A 166 -2.63 -31.77 15.44
N SER A 167 -2.91 -33.05 15.70
CA SER A 167 -4.26 -33.47 16.09
C SER A 167 -4.69 -32.86 17.43
N GLY A 168 -3.80 -32.83 18.42
CA GLY A 168 -4.12 -32.24 19.73
C GLY A 168 -4.38 -30.74 19.64
N GLY A 169 -3.58 -29.99 18.87
CA GLY A 169 -3.83 -28.56 18.64
C GLY A 169 -5.09 -28.27 17.82
N SER A 170 -5.46 -29.16 16.89
CA SER A 170 -6.74 -29.11 16.17
C SER A 170 -7.94 -29.48 17.04
N LEU A 171 -7.78 -30.39 18.01
CA LEU A 171 -8.84 -30.78 18.97
C LEU A 171 -9.05 -29.69 20.01
N ALA A 172 -7.99 -29.10 20.55
CA ALA A 172 -8.10 -28.00 21.51
C ALA A 172 -8.33 -26.67 20.79
N GLY A 173 -9.46 -26.53 20.09
CA GLY A 173 -9.86 -25.33 19.35
C GLY A 173 -11.28 -25.42 18.79
N ASN A 174 -11.82 -24.26 18.42
CA ASN A 174 -13.20 -24.10 17.92
C ASN A 174 -13.25 -23.57 16.49
N ALA A 175 -12.10 -23.30 15.88
CA ALA A 175 -12.06 -22.93 14.47
C ALA A 175 -12.50 -24.08 13.55
N GLU A 176 -13.02 -23.71 12.40
CA GLU A 176 -13.30 -24.61 11.28
C GLU A 176 -12.58 -24.14 10.03
N LEU A 177 -12.16 -25.10 9.20
CA LEU A 177 -11.57 -24.85 7.89
C LEU A 177 -12.51 -25.44 6.82
N ARG A 178 -13.13 -24.55 6.03
CA ARG A 178 -14.10 -24.89 4.99
C ARG A 178 -13.53 -24.59 3.61
N ARG A 179 -13.95 -25.38 2.63
CA ARG A 179 -13.69 -25.13 1.22
C ARG A 179 -14.98 -24.59 0.61
N GLU A 180 -14.93 -23.35 0.15
CA GLU A 180 -16.06 -22.66 -0.48
C GLU A 180 -16.36 -23.24 -1.88
N PRO A 181 -17.56 -23.00 -2.45
CA PRO A 181 -17.92 -23.50 -3.78
C PRO A 181 -17.02 -22.99 -4.92
N ASP A 182 -16.40 -21.82 -4.74
CA ASP A 182 -15.41 -21.26 -5.67
C ASP A 182 -14.04 -21.97 -5.62
N GLY A 183 -13.86 -22.87 -4.65
CA GLY A 183 -12.65 -23.64 -4.44
C GLY A 183 -11.68 -23.03 -3.43
N GLU A 184 -11.94 -21.82 -2.91
CA GLU A 184 -11.10 -21.17 -1.90
C GLU A 184 -11.26 -21.80 -0.51
N TRP A 185 -10.19 -21.72 0.28
CA TRP A 185 -10.19 -22.18 1.66
C TRP A 185 -10.40 -21.01 2.61
N ARG A 186 -11.42 -21.09 3.45
CA ARG A 186 -11.75 -20.08 4.44
C ARG A 186 -11.84 -20.68 5.83
N ILE A 187 -11.56 -19.83 6.80
CA ILE A 187 -11.64 -20.19 8.20
C ILE A 187 -12.87 -19.53 8.83
N GLU A 188 -13.47 -20.23 9.79
CA GLU A 188 -14.44 -19.67 10.71
C GLU A 188 -13.87 -19.85 12.13
N GLY A 189 -13.68 -18.77 12.88
CA GLY A 189 -13.00 -18.80 14.18
C GLY A 189 -11.62 -18.14 14.19
N ASP A 190 -10.81 -18.43 15.21
CA ASP A 190 -9.52 -17.77 15.41
C ASP A 190 -8.42 -18.31 14.47
N PRO A 191 -7.65 -17.44 13.78
CA PRO A 191 -6.60 -17.85 12.84
C PRO A 191 -5.52 -18.76 13.45
N THR A 192 -5.20 -18.57 14.73
CA THR A 192 -4.19 -19.34 15.47
C THR A 192 -4.60 -20.81 15.57
N GLU A 193 -5.90 -21.06 15.72
CA GLU A 193 -6.46 -22.42 15.79
C GLU A 193 -6.59 -23.03 14.40
N ALA A 194 -7.05 -22.23 13.43
CA ALA A 194 -7.14 -22.68 12.05
C ALA A 194 -5.77 -23.10 11.48
N ALA A 195 -4.68 -22.49 11.93
CA ALA A 195 -3.32 -22.88 11.55
C ALA A 195 -3.00 -24.36 11.87
N PHE A 196 -3.54 -24.91 12.97
CA PHE A 196 -3.42 -26.33 13.29
C PHE A 196 -4.22 -27.20 12.32
N LEU A 197 -5.46 -26.83 12.00
CA LEU A 197 -6.30 -27.56 11.04
C LEU A 197 -5.67 -27.62 9.64
N VAL A 198 -5.06 -26.51 9.20
CA VAL A 198 -4.34 -26.44 7.92
C VAL A 198 -3.12 -27.36 7.96
N ALA A 199 -2.30 -27.28 9.02
CA ALA A 199 -1.11 -28.13 9.18
C ALA A 199 -1.48 -29.62 9.27
N GLU A 200 -2.56 -29.95 9.99
CA GLU A 200 -3.08 -31.30 10.11
C GLU A 200 -3.51 -31.88 8.76
N ARG A 201 -4.19 -31.08 7.93
CA ARG A 201 -4.57 -31.50 6.56
C ARG A 201 -3.35 -31.69 5.66
N LYS A 202 -2.34 -30.81 5.74
CA LYS A 202 -1.05 -30.96 5.03
C LYS A 202 -0.33 -32.25 5.43
N PHE A 203 -0.53 -32.71 6.67
CA PHE A 203 0.05 -33.94 7.19
C PHE A 203 -0.82 -35.19 6.95
N GLY A 204 -2.03 -35.03 6.42
CA GLY A 204 -2.88 -36.14 5.98
C GLY A 204 -3.57 -36.92 7.11
N ILE A 205 -3.74 -36.34 8.30
CA ILE A 205 -4.27 -37.07 9.48
C ILE A 205 -5.68 -36.66 9.92
N THR A 206 -6.30 -35.69 9.23
CA THR A 206 -7.60 -35.09 9.61
C THR A 206 -8.74 -36.10 9.71
N GLU A 207 -8.87 -37.01 8.74
CA GLU A 207 -9.97 -37.98 8.71
C GLU A 207 -9.83 -39.02 9.84
N ARG A 208 -8.60 -39.40 10.18
CA ARG A 208 -8.34 -40.30 11.30
C ARG A 208 -8.74 -39.63 12.62
N ARG A 209 -8.31 -38.37 12.85
CA ARG A 209 -8.67 -37.62 14.06
C ARG A 209 -10.19 -37.54 14.24
N LYS A 210 -10.93 -37.14 13.21
CA LYS A 210 -12.39 -36.99 13.26
C LYS A 210 -13.13 -38.29 13.58
N ARG A 211 -12.60 -39.44 13.17
CA ARG A 211 -13.19 -40.75 13.48
C ARG A 211 -12.78 -41.27 14.85
N ARG A 212 -11.60 -40.87 15.33
CA ARG A 212 -11.03 -41.35 16.59
C ARG A 212 -11.57 -40.59 17.81
N PHE A 213 -11.80 -39.29 17.67
CA PHE A 213 -12.13 -38.43 18.80
C PHE A 213 -13.54 -37.86 18.73
N GLU A 214 -14.29 -37.99 19.83
CA GLU A 214 -15.59 -37.35 20.04
C GLU A 214 -15.52 -36.37 21.23
N ARG A 215 -15.91 -35.11 21.01
CA ARG A 215 -15.82 -34.07 22.05
C ARG A 215 -16.94 -34.19 23.08
N LEU A 216 -16.55 -34.31 24.36
CA LEU A 216 -17.45 -34.32 25.51
C LEU A 216 -17.68 -32.94 26.12
N GLY A 217 -16.67 -32.07 26.06
CA GLY A 217 -16.76 -30.74 26.67
C GLY A 217 -15.51 -29.91 26.45
N GLU A 218 -15.57 -28.65 26.86
CA GLU A 218 -14.48 -27.68 26.72
C GLU A 218 -14.30 -26.82 27.97
N VAL A 219 -13.06 -26.44 28.19
CA VAL A 219 -12.66 -25.38 29.10
C VAL A 219 -12.10 -24.24 28.25
N PRO A 220 -12.85 -23.15 28.05
CA PRO A 220 -12.55 -22.14 27.05
C PRO A 220 -11.26 -21.38 27.36
N PHE A 221 -10.71 -20.72 26.34
CA PHE A 221 -9.58 -19.83 26.53
C PHE A 221 -9.98 -18.59 27.36
N THR A 222 -9.15 -18.22 28.33
CA THR A 222 -9.20 -16.90 28.96
C THR A 222 -7.80 -16.29 29.01
N SER A 223 -7.71 -14.95 28.97
CA SER A 223 -6.42 -14.23 29.04
C SER A 223 -5.69 -14.45 30.37
N GLU A 224 -6.41 -14.79 31.44
CA GLU A 224 -5.86 -15.09 32.76
C GLU A 224 -5.12 -16.43 32.75
N ARG A 225 -5.75 -17.48 32.22
CA ARG A 225 -5.18 -18.84 32.17
C ARG A 225 -4.26 -19.09 30.97
N LYS A 226 -4.40 -18.33 29.87
CA LYS A 226 -3.60 -18.42 28.63
C LYS A 226 -3.57 -19.81 27.96
N MET A 227 -4.60 -20.61 28.16
CA MET A 227 -4.73 -21.94 27.59
C MET A 227 -6.20 -22.31 27.40
N MET A 228 -6.44 -23.34 26.61
CA MET A 228 -7.74 -23.93 26.30
C MET A 228 -7.62 -25.44 26.41
N SER A 229 -8.66 -26.10 26.91
CA SER A 229 -8.69 -27.56 26.94
C SER A 229 -9.99 -28.11 26.39
N THR A 230 -9.93 -29.29 25.80
CA THR A 230 -11.09 -30.07 25.43
C THR A 230 -10.99 -31.46 26.01
N ILE A 231 -12.14 -32.05 26.29
CA ILE A 231 -12.28 -33.42 26.80
C ILE A 231 -12.83 -34.22 25.64
N GLU A 232 -12.09 -35.24 25.23
CA GLU A 232 -12.41 -36.06 24.06
C GLU A 232 -12.52 -37.53 24.49
N LEU A 233 -13.44 -38.29 23.90
CA LEU A 233 -13.42 -39.77 23.93
C LEU A 233 -12.49 -40.27 22.85
N ASP A 234 -11.61 -41.21 23.19
CA ASP A 234 -10.70 -41.86 22.24
C ASP A 234 -11.22 -43.26 21.86
N HIS A 235 -11.90 -43.35 20.71
CA HIS A 235 -12.48 -44.60 20.22
C HIS A 235 -11.44 -45.66 19.80
N GLU A 236 -10.18 -45.26 19.58
CA GLU A 236 -9.09 -46.22 19.32
C GLU A 236 -8.48 -46.79 20.62
N ASN A 237 -8.91 -46.31 21.79
CA ASN A 237 -8.36 -46.69 23.09
C ASN A 237 -9.48 -46.94 24.11
N ASP A 238 -10.36 -47.90 23.79
CA ASP A 238 -11.46 -48.37 24.66
C ASP A 238 -12.38 -47.25 25.18
N ASP A 239 -12.66 -46.24 24.35
CA ASP A 239 -13.46 -45.05 24.70
C ASP A 239 -12.95 -44.33 25.98
N ALA A 240 -11.63 -44.37 26.19
CA ALA A 240 -10.98 -43.64 27.27
C ALA A 240 -11.12 -42.14 27.05
N ALA A 241 -11.45 -41.41 28.11
CA ALA A 241 -11.49 -39.95 28.06
C ALA A 241 -10.07 -39.38 28.12
N VAL A 242 -9.79 -38.38 27.30
CA VAL A 242 -8.51 -37.67 27.26
C VAL A 242 -8.75 -36.16 27.32
N VAL A 243 -8.00 -35.49 28.18
CA VAL A 243 -7.93 -34.03 28.22
C VAL A 243 -6.83 -33.61 27.25
N ILE A 244 -7.14 -32.70 26.35
CA ILE A 244 -6.18 -32.13 25.41
C ILE A 244 -6.13 -30.63 25.64
N THR A 245 -4.93 -30.10 25.86
CA THR A 245 -4.72 -28.70 26.21
C THR A 245 -3.77 -28.04 25.22
N LYS A 246 -4.14 -26.85 24.76
CA LYS A 246 -3.33 -25.95 23.93
C LYS A 246 -3.16 -24.62 24.64
N GLY A 247 -1.94 -24.10 24.72
CA GLY A 247 -1.70 -22.85 25.44
C GLY A 247 -0.30 -22.29 25.31
N ALA A 248 -0.04 -21.22 26.06
CA ALA A 248 1.28 -20.61 26.16
C ALA A 248 2.29 -21.65 26.71
N PRO A 249 3.47 -21.84 26.08
CA PRO A 249 4.41 -22.89 26.48
C PRO A 249 4.87 -22.81 27.93
N ASP A 250 5.15 -21.60 28.43
CA ASP A 250 5.58 -21.35 29.81
C ASP A 250 4.52 -21.76 30.85
N VAL A 251 3.25 -21.45 30.57
CA VAL A 251 2.11 -21.80 31.43
C VAL A 251 1.84 -23.30 31.37
N LEU A 252 1.77 -23.87 30.17
CA LEU A 252 1.42 -25.27 29.98
C LEU A 252 2.48 -26.21 30.55
N LEU A 253 3.77 -25.87 30.40
CA LEU A 253 4.88 -26.63 30.96
C LEU A 253 4.90 -26.60 32.50
N GLY A 254 4.24 -25.63 33.13
CA GLY A 254 4.00 -25.60 34.57
C GLY A 254 3.00 -26.66 35.06
N ARG A 255 2.17 -27.20 34.16
CA ARG A 255 1.12 -28.19 34.43
C ARG A 255 1.47 -29.60 33.94
N CYS A 256 2.66 -29.77 33.36
CA CYS A 256 3.12 -31.04 32.83
C CYS A 256 4.05 -31.77 33.80
N THR A 257 3.86 -33.08 33.97
CA THR A 257 4.76 -33.95 34.76
C THR A 257 5.48 -34.99 33.91
N ARG A 258 5.03 -35.18 32.66
CA ARG A 258 5.60 -36.12 31.69
C ARG A 258 5.79 -35.44 30.34
N VAL A 259 6.59 -36.06 29.48
CA VAL A 259 6.80 -35.66 28.09
C VAL A 259 6.63 -36.87 27.18
N ARG A 260 6.04 -36.67 26.00
CA ARG A 260 5.91 -37.69 24.98
C ARG A 260 7.23 -37.84 24.21
N VAL A 261 7.69 -39.07 24.04
CA VAL A 261 8.85 -39.43 23.22
C VAL A 261 8.45 -40.57 22.28
N GLY A 262 8.19 -40.25 21.01
CA GLY A 262 7.56 -41.15 20.04
C GLY A 262 6.15 -41.58 20.45
N MET A 263 5.96 -42.85 20.78
CA MET A 263 4.72 -43.39 21.36
C MET A 263 4.75 -43.49 22.89
N GLU A 264 5.93 -43.41 23.49
CA GLU A 264 6.10 -43.58 24.93
C GLU A 264 6.05 -42.24 25.67
N THR A 265 6.04 -42.31 27.00
CA THR A 265 6.08 -41.13 27.87
C THR A 265 7.19 -41.26 28.89
N ALA A 266 7.99 -40.21 29.03
CA ALA A 266 9.07 -40.11 30.00
C ALA A 266 8.71 -39.07 31.09
N PRO A 267 9.26 -39.19 32.32
CA PRO A 267 9.15 -38.12 33.31
C PRO A 267 9.73 -36.81 32.79
N LEU A 268 9.06 -35.69 33.06
CA LEU A 268 9.57 -34.37 32.73
C LEU A 268 10.57 -33.91 33.80
N ASP A 269 11.83 -34.35 33.65
CA ASP A 269 12.91 -33.92 34.53
C ASP A 269 13.38 -32.48 34.22
N ALA A 270 14.26 -31.95 35.09
CA ALA A 270 14.78 -30.59 34.94
C ALA A 270 15.59 -30.39 33.64
N ALA A 271 16.25 -31.43 33.13
CA ALA A 271 17.07 -31.34 31.91
C ALA A 271 16.19 -31.27 30.66
N LEU A 272 15.15 -32.11 30.58
CA LEU A 272 14.12 -32.05 29.53
C LEU A 272 13.36 -30.73 29.58
N ARG A 273 12.98 -30.28 30.77
CA ARG A 273 12.32 -28.97 30.95
C ARG A 273 13.19 -27.82 30.44
N GLY A 274 14.48 -27.81 30.79
CA GLY A 274 15.44 -26.81 30.30
C GLY A 274 15.59 -26.83 28.78
N ARG A 275 15.64 -28.02 28.17
CA ARG A 275 15.70 -28.18 26.71
C ARG A 275 14.45 -27.62 26.01
N ILE A 276 13.26 -27.95 26.51
CA ILE A 276 11.99 -27.46 25.95
C ILE A 276 11.92 -25.93 26.02
N LEU A 277 12.36 -25.33 27.14
CA LEU A 277 12.42 -23.87 27.26
C LEU A 277 13.40 -23.26 26.24
N ALA A 278 14.56 -23.87 26.02
CA ALA A 278 15.51 -23.44 24.99
C ALA A 278 14.95 -23.57 23.56
N ASP A 279 14.13 -24.60 23.30
CA ASP A 279 13.42 -24.77 22.03
C ASP A 279 12.38 -23.66 21.83
N VAL A 280 11.60 -23.33 22.87
CA VAL A 280 10.65 -22.20 22.86
C VAL A 280 11.37 -20.87 22.64
N ASP A 281 12.51 -20.66 23.29
CA ASP A 281 13.36 -19.48 23.09
C ASP A 281 13.87 -19.41 21.64
N THR A 282 14.27 -20.54 21.05
CA THR A 282 14.70 -20.61 19.65
C THR A 282 13.58 -20.20 18.69
N LEU A 283 12.34 -20.63 18.93
CA LEU A 283 11.18 -20.21 18.13
C LEU A 283 10.88 -18.72 18.33
N SER A 284 10.99 -18.24 19.57
CA SER A 284 10.73 -16.84 19.94
C SER A 284 11.80 -15.89 19.38
N ASP A 285 13.06 -16.33 19.31
CA ASP A 285 14.17 -15.61 18.68
C ASP A 285 14.06 -15.59 17.16
N ALA A 286 13.51 -16.66 16.59
CA ALA A 286 13.00 -16.63 15.23
C ALA A 286 11.72 -15.78 15.10
N ALA A 287 11.25 -15.09 16.15
CA ALA A 287 10.06 -14.24 16.12
C ALA A 287 8.76 -14.94 15.67
N LEU A 288 8.69 -16.25 15.88
CA LEU A 288 7.48 -17.05 15.72
C LEU A 288 6.62 -16.92 16.97
N ARG A 289 5.30 -16.83 16.78
CA ARG A 289 4.34 -17.00 17.87
C ARG A 289 4.34 -18.47 18.29
N THR A 290 4.51 -18.74 19.57
CA THR A 290 4.62 -20.11 20.08
C THR A 290 3.34 -20.59 20.76
N LEU A 291 2.94 -21.83 20.50
CA LEU A 291 1.90 -22.54 21.25
C LEU A 291 2.32 -23.97 21.54
N ALA A 292 2.11 -24.42 22.77
CA ALA A 292 2.36 -25.78 23.18
C ALA A 292 1.06 -26.60 23.18
N VAL A 293 1.21 -27.91 23.00
CA VAL A 293 0.13 -28.90 23.14
C VAL A 293 0.55 -29.95 24.17
N ALA A 294 -0.38 -30.30 25.03
CA ALA A 294 -0.23 -31.36 26.02
C ALA A 294 -1.54 -32.16 26.12
N TYR A 295 -1.47 -33.38 26.64
CA TYR A 295 -2.67 -34.18 26.88
C TYR A 295 -2.54 -35.02 28.16
N ARG A 296 -3.66 -35.47 28.71
CA ARG A 296 -3.71 -36.41 29.82
C ARG A 296 -4.86 -37.41 29.63
N PRO A 297 -4.57 -38.72 29.52
CA PRO A 297 -5.60 -39.75 29.64
C PRO A 297 -6.20 -39.70 31.06
N LEU A 298 -7.52 -39.74 31.15
CA LEU A 298 -8.25 -39.80 32.42
C LEU A 298 -8.44 -41.26 32.86
N ALA A 299 -8.39 -41.52 34.16
CA ALA A 299 -8.79 -42.82 34.69
C ALA A 299 -10.30 -43.07 34.48
N ALA A 300 -10.71 -44.33 34.46
CA ALA A 300 -12.11 -44.70 34.16
C ALA A 300 -13.12 -44.17 35.19
N ASP A 301 -12.67 -43.93 36.42
CA ASP A 301 -13.42 -43.45 37.58
C ASP A 301 -13.31 -41.92 37.80
N GLU A 302 -12.47 -41.22 37.04
CA GLU A 302 -12.38 -39.76 37.12
C GLU A 302 -13.61 -39.08 36.50
N ASP A 303 -14.00 -37.93 37.09
CA ASP A 303 -15.06 -37.10 36.53
C ASP A 303 -14.63 -36.52 35.18
N ARG A 304 -15.47 -36.71 34.17
CA ARG A 304 -15.25 -36.25 32.79
C ARG A 304 -15.84 -34.86 32.54
N ALA A 305 -16.45 -34.25 33.56
CA ALA A 305 -16.97 -32.89 33.47
C ALA A 305 -15.86 -31.91 33.12
N ALA A 306 -16.11 -31.08 32.11
CA ALA A 306 -15.13 -30.09 31.67
C ALA A 306 -14.88 -29.05 32.77
N ALA A 307 -13.71 -29.14 33.41
CA ALA A 307 -13.32 -28.27 34.50
C ALA A 307 -11.80 -28.03 34.51
N GLU A 308 -11.38 -26.86 35.02
CA GLU A 308 -9.97 -26.50 35.16
C GLU A 308 -9.19 -27.46 36.07
N SER A 309 -9.90 -28.14 36.97
CA SER A 309 -9.34 -29.17 37.85
C SER A 309 -8.79 -30.38 37.10
N LEU A 310 -9.09 -30.56 35.81
CA LEU A 310 -8.54 -31.64 34.99
C LEU A 310 -7.17 -31.31 34.38
N GLU A 311 -6.72 -30.05 34.48
CA GLU A 311 -5.56 -29.49 33.77
C GLU A 311 -4.28 -29.53 34.62
N HIS A 312 -3.98 -30.70 35.15
CA HIS A 312 -2.75 -31.03 35.90
C HIS A 312 -2.18 -32.35 35.39
N ASP A 313 -0.96 -32.69 35.81
CA ASP A 313 -0.27 -33.95 35.45
C ASP A 313 -0.27 -34.25 33.94
N LEU A 314 -0.18 -33.19 33.13
CA LEU A 314 -0.25 -33.30 31.69
C LEU A 314 1.03 -33.93 31.11
N ILE A 315 0.89 -34.57 29.95
CA ILE A 315 1.98 -35.07 29.13
C ILE A 315 2.24 -34.03 28.03
N TYR A 316 3.38 -33.36 28.11
CA TYR A 316 3.81 -32.41 27.10
C TYR A 316 4.13 -33.11 25.77
N VAL A 317 3.61 -32.60 24.65
CA VAL A 317 3.87 -33.15 23.32
C VAL A 317 4.95 -32.36 22.58
N GLY A 318 4.79 -31.04 22.53
CA GLY A 318 5.65 -30.18 21.74
C GLY A 318 5.17 -28.73 21.72
N THR A 319 5.92 -27.89 21.00
CA THR A 319 5.58 -26.50 20.72
C THR A 319 5.64 -26.26 19.22
N VAL A 320 4.65 -25.53 18.68
CA VAL A 320 4.69 -25.00 17.32
C VAL A 320 5.14 -23.54 17.33
N GLY A 321 5.86 -23.14 16.29
CA GLY A 321 6.10 -21.75 15.94
C GLY A 321 5.30 -21.40 14.70
N MET A 322 4.44 -20.38 14.81
CA MET A 322 3.60 -19.89 13.72
C MET A 322 3.86 -18.43 13.43
N ILE A 323 3.57 -18.03 12.21
CA ILE A 323 3.77 -16.67 11.72
C ILE A 323 2.64 -16.31 10.76
N ASP A 324 2.35 -15.02 10.69
CA ASP A 324 1.58 -14.44 9.59
C ASP A 324 2.53 -14.20 8.40
N PRO A 325 2.49 -15.06 7.36
CA PRO A 325 3.54 -15.11 6.37
C PRO A 325 3.53 -13.87 5.45
N PRO A 326 4.72 -13.35 5.09
CA PRO A 326 4.83 -12.27 4.12
C PRO A 326 4.33 -12.71 2.73
N ARG A 327 3.76 -11.78 1.99
CA ARG A 327 3.39 -11.98 0.58
C ARG A 327 4.65 -12.03 -0.29
N PRO A 328 4.89 -13.11 -1.08
CA PRO A 328 6.04 -13.18 -1.97
C PRO A 328 6.12 -12.00 -2.96
N GLU A 329 4.97 -11.57 -3.47
CA GLU A 329 4.84 -10.43 -4.38
C GLU A 329 5.16 -9.09 -3.70
N ALA A 330 4.93 -8.95 -2.39
CA ALA A 330 5.29 -7.74 -1.65
C ALA A 330 6.80 -7.55 -1.60
N ALA A 331 7.58 -8.63 -1.42
CA ALA A 331 9.05 -8.55 -1.45
C ALA A 331 9.57 -8.09 -2.83
N VAL A 332 8.94 -8.54 -3.93
CA VAL A 332 9.26 -8.08 -5.29
C VAL A 332 8.96 -6.60 -5.44
N ALA A 333 7.77 -6.18 -5.03
CA ALA A 333 7.31 -4.80 -5.11
C ALA A 333 8.17 -3.85 -4.26
N ILE A 334 8.60 -4.26 -3.05
CA ILE A 334 9.50 -3.47 -2.20
C ILE A 334 10.85 -3.25 -2.87
N ARG A 335 11.42 -4.29 -3.53
CA ARG A 335 12.66 -4.11 -4.31
C ARG A 335 12.49 -3.13 -5.44
N GLU A 336 11.37 -3.19 -6.16
CA GLU A 336 11.06 -2.26 -7.24
C GLU A 336 10.88 -0.82 -6.72
N ALA A 337 10.13 -0.63 -5.63
CA ALA A 337 9.96 0.66 -4.98
C ALA A 337 11.31 1.27 -4.57
N ARG A 338 12.19 0.48 -3.93
CA ARG A 338 13.54 0.91 -3.55
C ARG A 338 14.40 1.28 -4.76
N ARG A 339 14.35 0.50 -5.84
CA ARG A 339 15.03 0.82 -7.11
C ARG A 339 14.54 2.15 -7.70
N ALA A 340 13.25 2.44 -7.54
CA ALA A 340 12.62 3.69 -7.95
C ALA A 340 12.85 4.87 -6.99
N GLY A 341 13.71 4.69 -5.98
CA GLY A 341 14.05 5.71 -4.98
C GLY A 341 12.96 5.97 -3.95
N ILE A 342 12.00 5.05 -3.78
CA ILE A 342 10.91 5.14 -2.82
C ILE A 342 11.31 4.37 -1.55
N ARG A 343 11.23 5.05 -0.41
CA ARG A 343 11.48 4.43 0.90
C ARG A 343 10.21 3.72 1.38
N VAL A 344 10.33 2.46 1.78
CA VAL A 344 9.23 1.71 2.40
C VAL A 344 9.43 1.72 3.90
N ILE A 345 8.36 2.05 4.64
CA ILE A 345 8.31 2.06 6.10
C ILE A 345 7.20 1.12 6.55
N MET A 346 7.54 0.14 7.38
CA MET A 346 6.57 -0.74 8.02
C MET A 346 6.16 -0.16 9.38
N ILE A 347 4.85 -0.06 9.61
CA ILE A 347 4.29 0.40 10.87
C ILE A 347 3.31 -0.67 11.36
N THR A 348 3.52 -1.24 12.55
CA THR A 348 2.69 -2.35 13.04
C THR A 348 2.45 -2.33 14.55
N GLY A 349 1.38 -2.97 14.99
CA GLY A 349 1.09 -3.25 16.40
C GLY A 349 1.86 -4.47 16.96
N ASP A 350 2.51 -5.25 16.10
CA ASP A 350 3.19 -6.49 16.47
C ASP A 350 4.40 -6.26 17.41
N HIS A 351 4.90 -7.36 17.98
CA HIS A 351 6.11 -7.36 18.78
C HIS A 351 7.32 -6.86 17.95
N PRO A 352 8.25 -6.06 18.53
CA PRO A 352 9.38 -5.49 17.80
C PRO A 352 10.26 -6.51 17.07
N ARG A 353 10.49 -7.68 17.69
CA ARG A 353 11.26 -8.77 17.08
C ARG A 353 10.58 -9.33 15.82
N THR A 354 9.26 -9.54 15.87
CA THR A 354 8.46 -10.04 14.73
C THR A 354 8.41 -9.01 13.61
N ALA A 355 8.19 -7.74 13.95
CA ALA A 355 8.22 -6.65 12.97
C ALA A 355 9.59 -6.56 12.25
N ALA A 356 10.69 -6.64 13.00
CA ALA A 356 12.03 -6.62 12.45
C ALA A 356 12.32 -7.83 11.53
N ARG A 357 11.92 -9.04 11.93
CA ARG A 357 12.07 -10.25 11.09
C ARG A 357 11.30 -10.12 9.79
N ILE A 358 10.00 -9.79 9.85
CA ILE A 358 9.16 -9.68 8.65
C ILE A 358 9.68 -8.56 7.73
N ALA A 359 10.13 -7.44 8.29
CA ALA A 359 10.73 -6.36 7.51
C ALA A 359 12.05 -6.78 6.84
N ALA A 360 12.85 -7.63 7.48
CA ALA A 360 14.07 -8.19 6.89
C ALA A 360 13.74 -9.20 5.78
N ASP A 361 12.79 -10.11 6.01
CA ASP A 361 12.34 -11.12 5.04
C ASP A 361 11.78 -10.46 3.76
N LEU A 362 11.10 -9.31 3.92
CA LEU A 362 10.57 -8.51 2.81
C LEU A 362 11.62 -7.58 2.14
N GLY A 363 12.81 -7.45 2.72
CA GLY A 363 13.87 -6.58 2.20
C GLY A 363 13.66 -5.08 2.46
N ILE A 364 12.87 -4.71 3.47
CA ILE A 364 12.71 -3.31 3.92
C ILE A 364 13.97 -2.86 4.66
N VAL A 365 14.49 -3.72 5.53
CA VAL A 365 15.71 -3.48 6.32
C VAL A 365 16.68 -4.66 6.20
N PRO A 366 17.99 -4.47 6.45
CA PRO A 366 18.93 -5.58 6.59
C PRO A 366 18.57 -6.52 7.75
N ALA A 367 18.96 -7.79 7.66
CA ALA A 367 18.86 -8.73 8.77
C ALA A 367 19.60 -8.20 10.02
N GLY A 368 19.00 -8.41 11.20
CA GLY A 368 19.53 -7.90 12.47
C GLY A 368 19.17 -6.45 12.81
N SER A 369 18.44 -5.75 11.94
CA SER A 369 17.91 -4.41 12.25
C SER A 369 16.88 -4.47 13.39
N ILE A 370 16.80 -3.41 14.18
CA ILE A 370 15.88 -3.32 15.32
C ILE A 370 14.69 -2.42 14.94
N ALA A 371 13.48 -2.85 15.30
CA ALA A 371 12.27 -2.03 15.18
C ALA A 371 12.18 -1.03 16.34
N ARG A 372 11.83 0.22 16.04
CA ARG A 372 11.56 1.21 17.09
C ARG A 372 10.16 1.04 17.64
N THR A 373 10.00 1.21 18.95
CA THR A 373 8.71 1.02 19.62
C THR A 373 7.96 2.33 19.82
N GLY A 374 6.63 2.27 19.95
CA GLY A 374 5.83 3.44 20.32
C GLY A 374 6.32 4.14 21.60
N LEU A 375 6.69 3.36 22.63
CA LEU A 375 7.21 3.90 23.90
C LEU A 375 8.53 4.67 23.71
N GLU A 376 9.41 4.20 22.82
CA GLU A 376 10.64 4.93 22.51
C GLU A 376 10.34 6.25 21.79
N LEU A 377 9.31 6.30 20.93
CA LEU A 377 8.90 7.52 20.24
C LEU A 377 8.29 8.55 21.19
N ASP A 378 7.57 8.10 22.22
CA ASP A 378 6.99 8.98 23.24
C ASP A 378 8.03 9.60 24.16
N ALA A 379 9.15 8.91 24.36
CA ALA A 379 10.27 9.41 25.17
C ALA A 379 11.16 10.43 24.43
N MET A 380 11.01 10.58 23.11
CA MET A 380 11.81 11.49 22.30
C MET A 380 11.25 12.92 22.32
N ASP A 381 12.14 13.91 22.34
CA ASP A 381 11.78 15.27 22.00
C ASP A 381 11.54 15.43 20.47
N GLU A 382 11.04 16.60 20.05
CA GLU A 382 10.66 16.83 18.66
C GLU A 382 11.85 16.82 17.68
N ALA A 383 13.06 17.16 18.13
CA ALA A 383 14.25 17.12 17.28
C ALA A 383 14.71 15.67 17.09
N ALA A 384 14.84 14.92 18.18
CA ALA A 384 15.20 13.50 18.17
C ALA A 384 14.15 12.66 17.42
N PHE A 385 12.87 12.99 17.55
CA PHE A 385 11.79 12.31 16.83
C PHE A 385 11.94 12.49 15.31
N ARG A 386 12.19 13.72 14.83
CA ARG A 386 12.40 13.97 13.40
C ARG A 386 13.62 13.23 12.85
N ASP A 387 14.74 13.25 13.57
CA ASP A 387 15.93 12.50 13.16
C ASP A 387 15.69 10.98 13.16
N ALA A 388 14.97 10.45 14.16
CA ALA A 388 14.60 9.04 14.20
C ALA A 388 13.72 8.66 13.01
N VAL A 389 12.76 9.51 12.63
CA VAL A 389 11.86 9.28 11.48
C VAL A 389 12.63 9.24 10.16
N ARG A 390 13.67 10.05 10.01
CA ARG A 390 14.53 10.06 8.81
C ARG A 390 15.27 8.75 8.57
N THR A 391 15.64 8.01 9.62
CA THR A 391 16.46 6.79 9.50
C THR A 391 15.69 5.49 9.74
N THR A 392 14.58 5.53 10.48
CA THR A 392 13.88 4.31 10.94
C THR A 392 12.81 3.86 9.96
N SER A 393 12.90 2.63 9.46
CA SER A 393 11.92 2.06 8.51
C SER A 393 11.00 0.99 9.12
N VAL A 394 11.13 0.68 10.41
CA VAL A 394 10.27 -0.32 11.09
C VAL A 394 9.86 0.21 12.45
N TYR A 395 8.54 0.34 12.63
CA TYR A 395 7.93 0.74 13.89
C TYR A 395 6.99 -0.35 14.41
N ALA A 396 7.08 -0.65 15.69
CA ALA A 396 6.35 -1.72 16.36
C ALA A 396 5.59 -1.19 17.59
N ARG A 397 4.51 -1.88 17.98
CA ARG A 397 3.63 -1.47 19.10
C ARG A 397 3.25 0.02 19.03
N VAL A 398 2.90 0.49 17.83
CA VAL A 398 2.56 1.90 17.62
C VAL A 398 1.11 2.20 17.96
N ALA A 399 0.87 3.38 18.53
CA ALA A 399 -0.47 3.92 18.71
C ALA A 399 -0.94 4.69 17.46
N PRO A 400 -2.25 4.92 17.29
CA PRO A 400 -2.80 5.69 16.17
C PRO A 400 -2.21 7.11 16.06
N SER A 401 -1.93 7.75 17.20
CA SER A 401 -1.26 9.06 17.28
C SER A 401 0.14 9.04 16.67
N HIS A 402 0.88 7.93 16.80
CA HIS A 402 2.23 7.79 16.25
C HIS A 402 2.21 7.74 14.73
N LYS A 403 1.24 7.03 14.14
CA LYS A 403 1.04 6.99 12.68
C LYS A 403 0.91 8.41 12.11
N LEU A 404 0.06 9.24 12.73
CA LEU A 404 -0.13 10.65 12.33
C LEU A 404 1.15 11.49 12.50
N ARG A 405 1.86 11.37 13.64
CA ARG A 405 3.12 12.09 13.89
C ARG A 405 4.21 11.72 12.88
N ILE A 406 4.34 10.43 12.54
CA ILE A 406 5.31 9.95 11.54
C ILE A 406 5.01 10.56 10.17
N VAL A 407 3.75 10.54 9.73
CA VAL A 407 3.33 11.15 8.45
C VAL A 407 3.68 12.64 8.44
N ALA A 408 3.33 13.37 9.49
CA ALA A 408 3.59 14.81 9.58
C ALA A 408 5.09 15.13 9.55
N ALA A 409 5.93 14.35 10.25
CA ALA A 409 7.37 14.55 10.26
C ALA A 409 8.00 14.28 8.89
N LEU A 410 7.58 13.22 8.18
CA LEU A 410 8.04 12.95 6.81
C LEU A 410 7.62 14.06 5.84
N GLN A 411 6.38 14.55 5.94
CA GLN A 411 5.90 15.66 5.12
C GLN A 411 6.68 16.96 5.38
N ALA A 412 7.06 17.23 6.63
CA ALA A 412 7.87 18.39 7.01
C ALA A 412 9.29 18.32 6.43
N GLU A 413 9.82 17.12 6.18
CA GLU A 413 11.09 16.90 5.47
C GLU A 413 10.97 17.05 3.95
N GLY A 414 9.77 17.29 3.44
CA GLY A 414 9.49 17.46 2.01
C GLY A 414 9.14 16.17 1.28
N ASP A 415 8.99 15.04 1.98
CA ASP A 415 8.54 13.80 1.38
C ASP A 415 7.07 13.86 0.95
N VAL A 416 6.75 13.12 -0.11
CA VAL A 416 5.36 12.85 -0.52
C VAL A 416 4.99 11.48 0.05
N VAL A 417 4.11 11.49 1.05
CA VAL A 417 3.84 10.32 1.87
C VAL A 417 2.57 9.61 1.39
N ALA A 418 2.74 8.36 0.96
CA ALA A 418 1.65 7.42 0.81
C ALA A 418 1.51 6.61 2.11
N MET A 419 0.29 6.44 2.61
CA MET A 419 0.03 5.67 3.83
C MET A 419 -1.11 4.67 3.64
N THR A 420 -0.89 3.41 4.02
CA THR A 420 -1.93 2.38 4.05
C THR A 420 -2.54 2.21 5.43
N GLY A 421 -3.78 1.73 5.48
CA GLY A 421 -4.43 1.26 6.70
C GLY A 421 -5.83 0.69 6.45
N ASP A 422 -6.25 -0.18 7.35
CA ASP A 422 -7.50 -0.95 7.28
C ASP A 422 -8.47 -0.57 8.41
N GLY A 423 -7.96 -0.34 9.62
CA GLY A 423 -8.75 -0.05 10.82
C GLY A 423 -9.16 1.42 11.00
N VAL A 424 -10.27 1.65 11.72
CA VAL A 424 -10.80 2.99 12.05
C VAL A 424 -9.73 3.92 12.65
N ASN A 425 -8.80 3.34 13.40
CA ASN A 425 -7.68 4.01 14.03
C ASN A 425 -6.72 4.67 13.03
N ASP A 426 -6.68 4.20 11.79
CA ASP A 426 -5.76 4.72 10.78
C ASP A 426 -6.34 5.88 10.00
N ALA A 427 -7.66 6.07 10.05
CA ALA A 427 -8.37 7.09 9.30
C ALA A 427 -7.79 8.51 9.44
N PRO A 428 -7.35 8.99 10.64
CA PRO A 428 -6.71 10.30 10.76
C PRO A 428 -5.39 10.39 9.97
N ALA A 429 -4.57 9.33 10.02
CA ALA A 429 -3.28 9.32 9.35
C ALA A 429 -3.44 9.14 7.82
N LEU A 430 -4.40 8.33 7.36
CA LEU A 430 -4.76 8.23 5.94
C LEU A 430 -5.24 9.58 5.38
N LYS A 431 -6.07 10.31 6.13
CA LYS A 431 -6.57 11.62 5.71
C LYS A 431 -5.45 12.67 5.63
N ALA A 432 -4.51 12.63 6.57
CA ALA A 432 -3.37 13.55 6.63
C ALA A 432 -2.29 13.27 5.56
N ALA A 433 -2.10 12.00 5.19
CA ALA A 433 -1.13 11.62 4.18
C ALA A 433 -1.43 12.29 2.82
N ASP A 434 -0.38 12.57 2.03
CA ASP A 434 -0.54 13.10 0.68
C ASP A 434 -1.38 12.12 -0.16
N ILE A 435 -1.17 10.81 0.05
CA ILE A 435 -2.02 9.73 -0.47
C ILE A 435 -2.37 8.71 0.62
N GLY A 436 -3.56 8.83 1.19
CA GLY A 436 -4.15 7.78 2.02
C GLY A 436 -4.70 6.63 1.16
N ILE A 437 -4.35 5.40 1.52
CA ILE A 437 -4.68 4.17 0.81
C ILE A 437 -5.44 3.23 1.75
N ALA A 438 -6.68 2.91 1.44
CA ALA A 438 -7.47 1.97 2.23
C ALA A 438 -7.45 0.57 1.61
N MET A 439 -7.59 -0.43 2.49
CA MET A 439 -7.81 -1.82 2.09
C MET A 439 -9.27 -2.00 1.64
N GLY A 440 -9.48 -2.71 0.53
CA GLY A 440 -10.78 -2.94 -0.08
C GLY A 440 -11.55 -4.09 0.58
N VAL A 441 -10.84 -5.16 0.91
CA VAL A 441 -11.42 -6.38 1.51
C VAL A 441 -11.50 -6.24 3.03
N THR A 442 -10.36 -5.98 3.68
CA THR A 442 -10.25 -5.90 5.15
C THR A 442 -10.56 -4.51 5.72
N GLY A 443 -10.51 -3.47 4.89
CA GLY A 443 -10.65 -2.09 5.35
C GLY A 443 -12.08 -1.71 5.75
N THR A 444 -12.19 -0.97 6.85
CA THR A 444 -13.46 -0.41 7.31
C THR A 444 -13.98 0.67 6.37
N GLU A 445 -15.30 0.91 6.38
CA GLU A 445 -15.87 2.02 5.59
C GLU A 445 -15.29 3.39 5.99
N VAL A 446 -14.87 3.56 7.25
CA VAL A 446 -14.22 4.79 7.73
C VAL A 446 -12.88 5.01 7.03
N THR A 447 -12.04 3.98 6.88
CA THR A 447 -10.75 4.12 6.17
C THR A 447 -10.96 4.32 4.68
N LYS A 448 -11.90 3.60 4.05
CA LYS A 448 -12.28 3.82 2.64
C LYS A 448 -12.74 5.25 2.39
N GLN A 449 -13.53 5.84 3.30
CA GLN A 449 -13.95 7.24 3.18
C GLN A 449 -12.82 8.24 3.40
N ALA A 450 -11.93 7.99 4.36
CA ALA A 450 -10.77 8.85 4.64
C ALA A 450 -9.68 8.79 3.56
N SER A 451 -9.60 7.69 2.79
CA SER A 451 -8.60 7.47 1.76
C SER A 451 -8.88 8.21 0.44
N LYS A 452 -7.81 8.38 -0.35
CA LYS A 452 -7.83 8.88 -1.74
C LYS A 452 -7.75 7.75 -2.76
N MET A 453 -7.28 6.57 -2.35
CA MET A 453 -7.20 5.35 -3.15
C MET A 453 -7.62 4.14 -2.31
N ILE A 454 -8.25 3.15 -2.93
CA ILE A 454 -8.64 1.87 -2.33
C ILE A 454 -7.97 0.74 -3.12
N LEU A 455 -7.37 -0.22 -2.43
CA LEU A 455 -6.82 -1.44 -3.02
C LEU A 455 -7.88 -2.53 -2.99
N ALA A 456 -8.44 -2.90 -4.15
CA ALA A 456 -9.50 -3.91 -4.21
C ALA A 456 -9.04 -5.32 -3.80
N ASP A 457 -7.72 -5.57 -3.82
CA ASP A 457 -7.09 -6.87 -3.56
C ASP A 457 -6.22 -6.90 -2.29
N ASP A 458 -6.22 -5.81 -1.52
CA ASP A 458 -5.42 -5.65 -0.30
C ASP A 458 -3.90 -5.86 -0.49
N ASN A 459 -3.38 -5.66 -1.70
CA ASN A 459 -2.00 -6.04 -2.01
C ASN A 459 -1.04 -4.85 -2.10
N PHE A 460 0.08 -4.89 -1.36
CA PHE A 460 1.15 -3.89 -1.48
C PHE A 460 1.69 -3.75 -2.91
N ALA A 461 1.76 -4.85 -3.68
CA ALA A 461 2.26 -4.81 -5.06
C ALA A 461 1.45 -3.85 -5.95
N THR A 462 0.13 -3.77 -5.71
CA THR A 462 -0.79 -2.88 -6.42
C THR A 462 -0.47 -1.41 -6.20
N ILE A 463 0.08 -1.04 -5.04
CA ILE A 463 0.55 0.33 -4.77
C ILE A 463 1.70 0.70 -5.72
N VAL A 464 2.68 -0.20 -5.87
CA VAL A 464 3.86 0.04 -6.73
C VAL A 464 3.47 0.15 -8.20
N VAL A 465 2.52 -0.69 -8.64
CA VAL A 465 1.87 -0.58 -9.96
C VAL A 465 1.19 0.78 -10.14
N ALA A 466 0.41 1.22 -9.16
CA ALA A 466 -0.29 2.49 -9.22
C ALA A 466 0.68 3.69 -9.21
N VAL A 467 1.82 3.60 -8.52
CA VAL A 467 2.89 4.60 -8.60
C VAL A 467 3.49 4.65 -10.01
N ARG A 468 3.79 3.50 -10.63
CA ARG A 468 4.27 3.42 -12.02
C ARG A 468 3.31 4.09 -12.99
N GLU A 469 2.02 3.81 -12.86
CA GLU A 469 0.97 4.39 -13.70
C GLU A 469 0.81 5.89 -13.44
N GLY A 470 0.89 6.35 -12.19
CA GLY A 470 0.90 7.78 -11.85
C GLY A 470 2.09 8.53 -12.47
N ARG A 471 3.29 7.92 -12.48
CA ARG A 471 4.47 8.47 -13.16
C ARG A 471 4.30 8.54 -14.67
N ALA A 472 3.70 7.52 -15.29
CA ALA A 472 3.43 7.49 -16.73
C ALA A 472 2.44 8.60 -17.13
N ILE A 473 1.34 8.75 -16.38
CA ILE A 473 0.34 9.79 -16.61
C ILE A 473 0.96 11.18 -16.48
N PHE A 474 1.81 11.40 -15.47
CA PHE A 474 2.52 12.68 -15.33
C PHE A 474 3.43 12.99 -16.52
N GLU A 475 4.11 11.98 -17.07
CA GLU A 475 4.93 12.15 -18.28
C GLU A 475 4.06 12.55 -19.48
N SER A 476 2.92 11.88 -19.68
CA SER A 476 1.95 12.23 -20.74
C SER A 476 1.40 13.64 -20.56
N ILE A 477 1.12 14.07 -19.32
CA ILE A 477 0.71 15.44 -19.00
C ILE A 477 1.75 16.45 -19.46
N ARG A 478 3.04 16.20 -19.18
CA ARG A 478 4.11 17.09 -19.64
C ARG A 478 4.24 17.13 -21.17
N LYS A 479 4.01 16.00 -21.86
CA LYS A 479 4.04 15.93 -23.33
C LYS A 479 2.97 16.83 -23.95
N PHE A 480 1.70 16.63 -23.60
CA PHE A 480 0.63 17.41 -24.22
C PHE A 480 0.63 18.87 -23.76
N LEU A 481 1.05 19.17 -22.51
CA LEU A 481 1.25 20.56 -22.07
C LEU A 481 2.27 21.29 -22.93
N ARG A 482 3.38 20.62 -23.29
CA ARG A 482 4.39 21.19 -24.16
C ARG A 482 3.85 21.45 -25.55
N TYR A 483 3.05 20.53 -26.08
CA TYR A 483 2.40 20.69 -27.38
C TYR A 483 1.46 21.91 -27.38
N LEU A 484 0.46 21.92 -26.49
CA LEU A 484 -0.55 22.98 -26.42
C LEU A 484 0.10 24.36 -26.19
N LEU A 485 1.00 24.47 -25.21
CA LEU A 485 1.63 25.75 -24.93
C LEU A 485 2.53 26.24 -26.06
N SER A 486 3.15 25.34 -26.83
CA SER A 486 3.91 25.74 -28.02
C SER A 486 2.98 26.31 -29.08
N SER A 487 1.83 25.67 -29.32
CA SER A 487 0.79 26.11 -30.26
C SER A 487 0.28 27.50 -29.88
N ASN A 488 -0.24 27.67 -28.67
CA ASN A 488 -0.70 28.96 -28.13
C ASN A 488 0.40 30.05 -28.19
N MET A 489 1.66 29.70 -27.89
CA MET A 489 2.77 30.65 -28.01
C MET A 489 2.98 31.09 -29.46
N GLY A 490 2.85 30.17 -30.42
CA GLY A 490 2.88 30.52 -31.84
C GLY A 490 1.76 31.46 -32.23
N GLU A 491 0.51 31.18 -31.83
CA GLU A 491 -0.64 32.05 -32.09
C GLU A 491 -0.44 33.46 -31.53
N VAL A 492 -0.01 33.56 -30.26
CA VAL A 492 0.27 34.84 -29.59
C VAL A 492 1.36 35.61 -30.33
N LEU A 493 2.45 34.96 -30.71
CA LEU A 493 3.56 35.61 -31.44
C LEU A 493 3.17 35.98 -32.87
N THR A 494 2.38 35.16 -33.57
CA THR A 494 1.85 35.46 -34.92
C THR A 494 0.99 36.71 -34.88
N VAL A 495 0.03 36.79 -33.94
CA VAL A 495 -0.83 37.96 -33.79
C VAL A 495 -0.01 39.18 -33.35
N PHE A 496 0.88 39.03 -32.37
CA PHE A 496 1.72 40.13 -31.88
C PHE A 496 2.61 40.72 -32.98
N PHE A 497 3.42 39.90 -33.65
CA PHE A 497 4.33 40.37 -34.68
C PHE A 497 3.61 40.77 -35.97
N GLY A 498 2.48 40.13 -36.29
CA GLY A 498 1.66 40.55 -37.43
C GLY A 498 1.07 41.94 -37.25
N VAL A 499 0.71 42.33 -36.03
CA VAL A 499 0.16 43.65 -35.72
C VAL A 499 1.26 44.69 -35.49
N VAL A 500 2.25 44.41 -34.65
CA VAL A 500 3.34 45.36 -34.34
C VAL A 500 4.26 45.55 -35.56
N GLY A 501 4.51 44.47 -36.31
CA GLY A 501 5.33 44.47 -37.51
C GLY A 501 4.56 44.77 -38.79
N ALA A 502 3.25 45.08 -38.72
CA ALA A 502 2.38 45.23 -39.90
C ALA A 502 2.97 46.16 -40.96
N GLY A 503 3.53 47.30 -40.55
CA GLY A 503 4.15 48.27 -41.46
C GLY A 503 5.46 47.80 -42.11
N VAL A 504 6.23 46.91 -41.44
CA VAL A 504 7.50 46.37 -41.96
C VAL A 504 7.25 45.13 -42.84
N ILE A 505 6.27 44.31 -42.46
CA ILE A 505 5.92 43.05 -43.13
C ILE A 505 4.97 43.28 -44.32
N GLY A 506 4.40 44.49 -44.45
CA GLY A 506 3.49 44.85 -45.54
C GLY A 506 2.06 44.35 -45.34
N LEU A 507 1.68 44.02 -44.10
CA LEU A 507 0.32 43.63 -43.70
C LEU A 507 -0.59 44.86 -43.46
N GLY A 508 -0.50 45.83 -44.36
CA GLY A 508 -1.40 46.98 -44.39
C GLY A 508 -2.56 46.72 -45.35
N GLY A 509 -3.80 46.87 -44.87
CA GLY A 509 -4.99 46.86 -45.72
C GLY A 509 -5.03 48.07 -46.66
N ALA A 510 -5.85 47.98 -47.72
CA ALA A 510 -5.98 49.02 -48.74
C ALA A 510 -6.37 50.41 -48.20
N ASP A 511 -6.97 50.46 -46.99
CA ASP A 511 -7.44 51.67 -46.31
C ASP A 511 -6.54 52.10 -45.12
N GLY A 512 -5.38 51.47 -44.93
CA GLY A 512 -4.47 51.72 -43.79
C GLY A 512 -4.84 50.98 -42.49
N ALA A 513 -5.86 50.11 -42.54
CA ALA A 513 -6.22 49.20 -41.44
C ALA A 513 -5.21 48.05 -41.32
N VAL A 514 -4.98 47.56 -40.10
CA VAL A 514 -4.06 46.44 -39.83
C VAL A 514 -4.77 45.13 -40.16
N VAL A 515 -4.19 44.31 -41.05
CA VAL A 515 -4.75 42.98 -41.36
C VAL A 515 -4.41 42.01 -40.24
N LEU A 516 -5.44 41.46 -39.60
CA LEU A 516 -5.29 40.41 -38.59
C LEU A 516 -4.80 39.10 -39.25
N PRO A 517 -3.66 38.53 -38.82
CA PRO A 517 -3.19 37.25 -39.35
C PRO A 517 -4.14 36.09 -39.02
N LEU A 518 -4.78 36.14 -37.85
CA LEU A 518 -5.72 35.13 -37.36
C LEU A 518 -6.88 35.81 -36.63
N LEU A 519 -8.10 35.37 -36.92
CA LEU A 519 -9.32 35.79 -36.21
C LEU A 519 -9.48 35.01 -34.90
N ALA A 520 -10.10 35.62 -33.88
CA ALA A 520 -10.45 34.95 -32.63
C ALA A 520 -11.20 33.61 -32.84
N THR A 521 -12.08 33.53 -33.84
CA THR A 521 -12.83 32.30 -34.16
C THR A 521 -11.96 31.21 -34.75
N GLN A 522 -10.93 31.56 -35.52
CA GLN A 522 -9.97 30.61 -36.08
C GLN A 522 -9.05 30.07 -34.99
N ILE A 523 -8.56 30.95 -34.11
CA ILE A 523 -7.78 30.59 -32.93
C ILE A 523 -8.57 29.62 -32.04
N LEU A 524 -9.84 29.93 -31.74
CA LEU A 524 -10.69 29.05 -30.95
C LEU A 524 -10.86 27.66 -31.61
N TRP A 525 -10.98 27.61 -32.94
CA TRP A 525 -11.06 26.36 -33.68
C TRP A 525 -9.76 25.54 -33.62
N ILE A 526 -8.60 26.21 -33.70
CA ILE A 526 -7.29 25.57 -33.55
C ILE A 526 -7.17 24.98 -32.15
N ASN A 527 -7.33 25.80 -31.11
CA ASN A 527 -7.14 25.41 -29.72
C ASN A 527 -8.13 24.35 -29.22
N LEU A 528 -9.41 24.42 -29.65
CA LEU A 528 -10.45 23.53 -29.15
C LEU A 528 -10.63 22.27 -30.00
N VAL A 529 -10.52 22.36 -31.32
CA VAL A 529 -10.83 21.25 -32.23
C VAL A 529 -9.55 20.61 -32.75
N THR A 530 -8.68 21.41 -33.35
CA THR A 530 -7.50 20.91 -34.08
C THR A 530 -6.47 20.31 -33.11
N ASP A 531 -6.18 21.02 -32.01
CA ASP A 531 -5.15 20.62 -31.04
C ASP A 531 -5.62 19.55 -30.05
N SER A 532 -6.92 19.43 -29.81
CA SER A 532 -7.47 18.46 -28.86
C SER A 532 -7.19 17.01 -29.26
N GLY A 533 -7.30 16.67 -30.55
CA GLY A 533 -7.04 15.31 -31.04
C GLY A 533 -5.61 14.84 -30.77
N PRO A 534 -4.58 15.55 -31.27
CA PRO A 534 -3.18 15.24 -31.00
C PRO A 534 -2.83 15.26 -29.51
N ALA A 535 -3.34 16.23 -28.75
CA ALA A 535 -3.08 16.32 -27.31
C ALA A 535 -3.65 15.13 -26.53
N LEU A 536 -4.85 14.66 -26.88
CA LEU A 536 -5.43 13.44 -26.31
C LEU A 536 -4.61 12.20 -26.69
N ALA A 537 -4.14 12.10 -27.93
CA ALA A 537 -3.28 11.01 -28.38
C ALA A 537 -1.97 10.95 -27.56
N MET A 538 -1.31 12.10 -27.35
CA MET A 538 -0.13 12.19 -26.48
C MET A 538 -0.45 11.85 -25.01
N GLY A 539 -1.69 12.08 -24.58
CA GLY A 539 -2.19 11.72 -23.25
C GLY A 539 -2.17 10.21 -22.99
N VAL A 540 -2.38 9.40 -24.02
CA VAL A 540 -2.43 7.93 -23.94
C VAL A 540 -1.15 7.25 -24.42
N ASP A 541 -0.15 8.01 -24.84
CA ASP A 541 1.15 7.51 -25.26
C ASP A 541 1.78 6.58 -24.21
N PRO A 542 2.53 5.55 -24.66
CA PRO A 542 3.36 4.79 -23.76
C PRO A 542 4.45 5.68 -23.13
N PRO A 543 4.89 5.37 -21.90
CA PRO A 543 5.96 6.10 -21.25
C PRO A 543 7.30 5.91 -21.99
N ASN A 544 8.15 6.95 -21.98
CA ASN A 544 9.47 6.84 -22.60
C ASN A 544 10.45 6.10 -21.67
N GLY A 545 10.66 4.81 -21.95
CA GLY A 545 11.55 3.96 -21.17
C GLY A 545 10.96 3.57 -19.80
N ASP A 546 11.83 3.24 -18.85
CA ASP A 546 11.39 2.77 -17.53
C ASP A 546 11.21 3.93 -16.54
N VAL A 547 9.96 4.31 -16.30
CA VAL A 547 9.59 5.36 -15.32
C VAL A 547 9.98 5.01 -13.88
N MET A 548 10.20 3.72 -13.58
CA MET A 548 10.65 3.24 -12.26
C MET A 548 12.18 3.24 -12.12
N ALA A 549 12.93 3.62 -13.14
CA ALA A 549 14.39 3.82 -13.05
C ALA A 549 14.78 5.23 -12.54
N ARG A 550 13.82 6.15 -12.46
CA ARG A 550 14.02 7.54 -12.03
C ARG A 550 13.64 7.70 -10.55
N LYS A 551 14.28 8.65 -9.86
CA LYS A 551 13.92 9.03 -8.48
C LYS A 551 12.55 9.72 -8.44
N PRO A 552 11.85 9.72 -7.29
CA PRO A 552 10.61 10.46 -7.10
C PRO A 552 10.83 11.95 -7.39
N ARG A 553 9.83 12.60 -7.99
CA ARG A 553 9.87 14.03 -8.25
C ARG A 553 9.76 14.79 -6.92
N GLN A 554 10.60 15.80 -6.71
CA GLN A 554 10.49 16.68 -5.55
C GLN A 554 9.16 17.47 -5.58
N ARG A 555 8.63 17.78 -4.40
CA ARG A 555 7.32 18.43 -4.23
C ARG A 555 7.22 19.82 -4.87
N ASP A 556 8.33 20.53 -4.93
CA ASP A 556 8.48 21.89 -5.46
C ASP A 556 8.93 21.93 -6.93
N ALA A 557 9.26 20.77 -7.52
CA ALA A 557 9.69 20.70 -8.91
C ALA A 557 8.52 21.06 -9.85
N ARG A 558 8.75 22.03 -10.73
CA ARG A 558 7.73 22.53 -11.65
C ARG A 558 7.35 21.49 -12.70
N VAL A 559 6.06 21.48 -13.08
CA VAL A 559 5.57 20.70 -14.23
C VAL A 559 6.22 21.23 -15.52
N ILE A 560 6.36 22.55 -15.62
CA ILE A 560 7.02 23.24 -16.74
C ILE A 560 8.30 23.90 -16.21
N ASP A 561 9.44 23.31 -16.56
CA ASP A 561 10.75 23.85 -16.22
C ASP A 561 11.22 24.89 -17.25
N ALA A 562 12.33 25.56 -16.96
CA ALA A 562 12.91 26.58 -17.83
C ALA A 562 13.27 26.03 -19.23
N ARG A 563 13.66 24.76 -19.31
CA ARG A 563 14.00 24.08 -20.56
C ARG A 563 12.76 23.83 -21.42
N MET A 564 11.64 23.49 -20.78
CA MET A 564 10.35 23.37 -21.47
C MET A 564 9.88 24.74 -21.96
N TRP A 565 9.97 25.79 -21.15
CA TRP A 565 9.66 27.16 -21.56
C TRP A 565 10.50 27.65 -22.74
N SER A 566 11.83 27.41 -22.72
CA SER A 566 12.69 27.79 -23.85
C SER A 566 12.29 27.07 -25.13
N GLY A 567 11.89 25.79 -25.03
CA GLY A 567 11.38 25.03 -26.18
C GLY A 567 10.04 25.56 -26.70
N VAL A 568 9.11 25.90 -25.80
CA VAL A 568 7.82 26.50 -26.13
C VAL A 568 7.99 27.81 -26.89
N ILE A 569 8.85 28.71 -26.39
CA ILE A 569 9.14 30.00 -27.03
C ILE A 569 9.82 29.81 -28.39
N GLN A 570 10.79 28.90 -28.49
CA GLN A 570 11.48 28.63 -29.74
C GLN A 570 10.55 28.09 -30.82
N ILE A 571 9.70 27.10 -30.50
CA ILE A 571 8.74 26.53 -31.44
C ILE A 571 7.69 27.59 -31.83
N GLY A 572 7.17 28.34 -30.85
CA GLY A 572 6.25 29.44 -31.09
C GLY A 572 6.82 30.49 -32.05
N ALA A 573 8.07 30.90 -31.86
CA ALA A 573 8.73 31.87 -32.72
C ALA A 573 8.93 31.35 -34.16
N VAL A 574 9.27 30.07 -34.31
CA VAL A 574 9.39 29.44 -35.64
C VAL A 574 8.02 29.38 -36.34
N MET A 575 6.95 29.02 -35.64
CA MET A 575 5.59 29.00 -36.20
C MET A 575 5.14 30.40 -36.62
N ALA A 576 5.38 31.41 -35.78
CA ALA A 576 5.05 32.80 -36.09
C ALA A 576 5.82 33.31 -37.32
N LEU A 577 7.13 33.06 -37.38
CA LEU A 577 7.94 33.43 -38.55
C LEU A 577 7.44 32.74 -39.82
N ALA A 578 7.15 31.43 -39.75
CA ALA A 578 6.68 30.67 -40.90
C ALA A 578 5.27 31.08 -41.38
N THR A 579 4.45 31.65 -40.50
CA THR A 579 3.10 32.11 -40.83
C THR A 579 3.09 33.55 -41.36
N LEU A 580 4.05 34.37 -40.95
CA LEU A 580 4.17 35.78 -41.34
C LEU A 580 5.10 36.02 -42.54
N LEU A 581 5.93 35.05 -42.93
CA LEU A 581 6.65 35.00 -44.21
C LEU A 581 5.72 34.52 -45.32
#